data_AF-D4Z1S5-F1
#
_entry.id   AF-D4Z1S5-F1
#
_cell.length_a   1.000
_cell.length_b   1.000
_cell.length_c   1.000
_cell.angle_alpha   90.00
_cell.angle_beta   90.00
_cell.angle_gamma   90.00
#
_symmetry.space_group_name_H-M   'P 1'
#
loop_
_entity.id
_entity.type
_entity.pdbx_description
1 polymer ?
#
loop_
_entity_poly.entity_id
_entity_poly.type
_entity_poly.pdbx_seq_one_letter_code
_entity_poly.pdbx_strand_id
1 'polypeptide(L)'
;MTAVGLFVTVADLRMLRTTVHLLIGMGTVYQGKHRGVGMGGDGEDIAFPALITGGMEMATISDEALRQRGFPDAERNFFRVMAVVMAMVIVAGFTLNLAMGRSTFAVPVVYHVHALVFFGWVALYVAQNWLIAGNHVALHRKLGLLAYGWVPVMVVLGFAIMLTSLRRTGGPFFFDQSEFLFSNSMLLLLFGAMAMTALRRRRHMGWHRRLMMTAMAILTGPGLGRLLPMPLFIPHAWRIGILATLIFPVIGMIADKRRHGHVHAAWFWGVGAIVLTQILADLIAYSGFGIGITQALLEGTPGSARPIEAFLPPAFGS
;
A
#
# COMPACT_ATOMS: atom_id res chain seq x y z
N MET A 1 31.31 7.10 18.26
CA MET A 1 31.37 5.64 18.04
C MET A 1 30.57 4.95 19.12
N THR A 2 29.36 4.50 18.82
CA THR A 2 28.63 3.44 19.55
C THR A 2 27.61 2.87 18.56
N ALA A 3 27.83 1.62 18.17
CA ALA A 3 27.06 0.90 17.18
C ALA A 3 25.71 0.46 17.77
N VAL A 4 24.61 0.83 17.13
CA VAL A 4 23.29 0.22 17.40
C VAL A 4 23.13 -0.94 16.42
N GLY A 5 23.38 -2.15 16.92
CA GLY A 5 23.28 -3.39 16.17
C GLY A 5 21.83 -3.71 15.81
N LEU A 6 21.58 -3.86 14.51
CA LEU A 6 20.34 -4.38 13.96
C LEU A 6 20.39 -5.91 14.06
N PHE A 7 19.80 -6.49 15.11
CA PHE A 7 19.61 -7.94 15.18
C PHE A 7 18.45 -8.36 14.27
N VAL A 8 18.75 -8.64 13.02
CA VAL A 8 17.89 -9.46 12.16
C VAL A 8 18.18 -10.91 12.52
N THR A 9 17.19 -11.63 13.02
CA THR A 9 17.37 -13.04 13.39
C THR A 9 17.45 -13.92 12.13
N VAL A 10 18.12 -15.07 12.21
CA VAL A 10 18.22 -16.05 11.10
C VAL A 10 16.84 -16.54 10.64
N ALA A 11 15.81 -16.44 11.48
CA ALA A 11 14.42 -16.73 11.14
C ALA A 11 13.81 -15.71 10.15
N ASP A 12 14.12 -14.42 10.30
CA ASP A 12 13.63 -13.34 9.43
C ASP A 12 14.21 -13.45 8.02
N LEU A 13 15.50 -13.81 7.89
CA LEU A 13 16.15 -14.02 6.59
C LEU A 13 15.59 -15.26 5.86
N ARG A 14 15.21 -16.31 6.58
CA ARG A 14 14.54 -17.48 5.99
C ARG A 14 13.12 -17.14 5.53
N MET A 15 12.38 -16.33 6.28
CA MET A 15 11.04 -15.87 5.87
C MET A 15 11.09 -14.96 4.63
N LEU A 16 12.09 -14.08 4.53
CA LEU A 16 12.31 -13.24 3.35
C LEU A 16 12.67 -14.08 2.12
N ARG A 17 13.54 -15.09 2.29
CA ARG A 17 13.97 -15.99 1.21
C ARG A 17 12.82 -16.88 0.69
N THR A 18 11.95 -17.37 1.58
CA THR A 18 10.74 -18.11 1.19
C THR A 18 9.73 -17.21 0.46
N THR A 19 9.63 -15.94 0.85
CA THR A 19 8.74 -14.96 0.19
C THR A 19 9.25 -14.60 -1.22
N VAL A 20 10.56 -14.47 -1.41
CA VAL A 20 11.17 -14.26 -2.75
C VAL A 20 11.05 -15.51 -3.62
N HIS A 21 11.20 -16.73 -3.06
CA HIS A 21 10.97 -17.96 -3.81
C HIS A 21 9.50 -18.20 -4.19
N LEU A 22 8.52 -17.82 -3.35
CA LEU A 22 7.09 -17.85 -3.71
C LEU A 22 6.73 -16.82 -4.81
N LEU A 23 7.51 -15.75 -4.96
CA LEU A 23 7.29 -14.76 -6.02
C LEU A 23 7.85 -15.20 -7.38
N ILE A 24 8.89 -16.07 -7.40
CA ILE A 24 9.65 -16.46 -8.61
C ILE A 24 9.46 -17.93 -9.02
N GLY A 25 9.19 -18.85 -8.09
CA GLY A 25 9.29 -20.30 -8.33
C GLY A 25 7.99 -21.07 -8.14
N MET A 26 7.14 -21.13 -9.17
CA MET A 26 6.26 -22.29 -9.40
C MET A 26 5.79 -22.36 -10.86
N GLY A 27 6.73 -22.18 -11.79
CA GLY A 27 6.53 -22.41 -13.21
C GLY A 27 7.21 -23.71 -13.63
N THR A 28 6.65 -24.86 -13.26
CA THR A 28 6.83 -26.16 -13.95
C THR A 28 5.97 -27.22 -13.29
N VAL A 29 5.36 -28.07 -14.13
CA VAL A 29 4.55 -29.27 -13.83
C VAL A 29 3.03 -29.04 -13.73
N TYR A 30 2.39 -28.86 -14.88
CA TYR A 30 1.12 -29.52 -15.18
C TYR A 30 0.95 -29.70 -16.71
N GLN A 31 1.41 -30.84 -17.24
CA GLN A 31 1.06 -31.33 -18.57
C GLN A 31 0.41 -32.71 -18.39
N GLY A 32 -0.84 -32.70 -17.93
CA GLY A 32 -1.73 -33.86 -17.99
C GLY A 32 -2.41 -33.90 -19.34
N LYS A 33 -1.91 -34.76 -20.24
CA LYS A 33 -2.47 -35.01 -21.58
C LYS A 33 -3.72 -35.89 -21.43
N HIS A 34 -4.91 -35.28 -21.45
CA HIS A 34 -6.16 -36.00 -21.73
C HIS A 34 -6.54 -35.82 -23.21
N ARG A 35 -6.47 -36.92 -23.96
CA ARG A 35 -7.26 -37.12 -25.18
C ARG A 35 -7.94 -38.48 -25.03
N GLY A 36 -9.26 -38.46 -25.00
CA GLY A 36 -10.08 -39.65 -25.07
C GLY A 36 -10.51 -39.99 -26.50
N VAL A 37 -11.05 -41.20 -26.58
CA VAL A 37 -11.98 -41.77 -27.56
C VAL A 37 -11.35 -42.57 -28.73
N GLY A 38 -11.58 -43.88 -28.64
CA GLY A 38 -11.57 -44.86 -29.72
C GLY A 38 -12.19 -46.17 -29.22
N MET A 39 -13.39 -46.50 -29.73
CA MET A 39 -14.22 -47.67 -29.41
C MET A 39 -13.63 -49.01 -29.90
N GLY A 40 -14.06 -50.11 -29.26
CA GLY A 40 -14.30 -51.40 -29.91
C GLY A 40 -13.63 -52.62 -29.24
N GLY A 41 -14.42 -53.66 -28.93
CA GLY A 41 -13.91 -55.02 -28.70
C GLY A 41 -14.28 -55.69 -27.37
N ASP A 42 -15.52 -56.18 -27.28
CA ASP A 42 -15.92 -57.58 -27.01
C ASP A 42 -15.10 -58.40 -26.00
N GLY A 43 -15.73 -58.86 -24.90
CA GLY A 43 -15.15 -59.87 -24.00
C GLY A 43 -15.98 -60.11 -22.73
N GLU A 44 -16.24 -61.38 -22.44
CA GLU A 44 -17.21 -61.96 -21.51
C GLU A 44 -17.01 -61.71 -20.00
N ASP A 45 -18.16 -61.74 -19.30
CA ASP A 45 -18.45 -62.20 -17.93
C ASP A 45 -17.33 -62.49 -16.94
N ILE A 46 -17.30 -61.75 -15.81
CA ILE A 46 -17.20 -62.37 -14.47
C ILE A 46 -17.80 -61.44 -13.40
N ALA A 47 -18.80 -61.92 -12.67
CA ALA A 47 -19.34 -61.28 -11.48
C ALA A 47 -18.47 -61.58 -10.25
N PHE A 48 -18.14 -60.56 -9.45
CA PHE A 48 -17.65 -60.68 -8.06
C PHE A 48 -18.40 -59.68 -7.16
N PRO A 49 -18.71 -60.04 -5.89
CA PRO A 49 -19.57 -59.25 -5.03
C PRO A 49 -18.83 -58.11 -4.30
N ALA A 50 -19.64 -57.14 -3.85
CA ALA A 50 -19.27 -55.89 -3.19
C ALA A 50 -18.24 -56.00 -2.05
N LEU A 51 -17.25 -55.09 -2.03
CA LEU A 51 -16.69 -54.53 -0.79
C LEU A 51 -15.82 -53.26 -1.04
N ILE A 52 -16.06 -52.24 -0.19
CA ILE A 52 -15.22 -51.04 0.10
C ILE A 52 -15.19 -49.90 -0.94
N THR A 53 -16.29 -49.12 -1.00
CA THR A 53 -16.25 -47.70 -1.41
C THR A 53 -16.21 -46.79 -0.16
N GLY A 54 -15.13 -46.87 0.62
CA GLY A 54 -14.94 -46.04 1.83
C GLY A 54 -13.67 -45.18 1.85
N GLY A 55 -12.77 -45.33 0.86
CA GLY A 55 -11.45 -44.70 0.89
C GLY A 55 -11.29 -43.43 0.06
N MET A 56 -12.02 -43.29 -1.06
CA MET A 56 -11.86 -42.15 -1.97
C MET A 56 -12.57 -40.88 -1.48
N GLU A 57 -13.71 -41.01 -0.80
CA GLU A 57 -14.53 -39.86 -0.38
C GLU A 57 -13.89 -39.07 0.80
N MET A 58 -13.20 -39.76 1.72
CA MET A 58 -12.48 -39.13 2.83
C MET A 58 -11.19 -38.41 2.40
N ALA A 59 -10.50 -38.93 1.37
CA ALA A 59 -9.30 -38.30 0.81
C ALA A 59 -9.62 -36.96 0.11
N THR A 60 -10.70 -36.89 -0.66
CA THR A 60 -11.12 -35.64 -1.31
C THR A 60 -11.66 -34.59 -0.33
N ILE A 61 -12.44 -34.99 0.68
CA ILE A 61 -12.97 -34.06 1.69
C ILE A 61 -11.85 -33.45 2.54
N SER A 62 -10.84 -34.25 2.92
CA SER A 62 -9.69 -33.75 3.69
C SER A 62 -8.81 -32.81 2.86
N ASP A 63 -8.52 -33.14 1.60
CA ASP A 63 -7.77 -32.26 0.69
C ASP A 63 -8.51 -30.95 0.40
N GLU A 64 -9.82 -31.01 0.22
CA GLU A 64 -10.63 -29.82 -0.01
C GLU A 64 -10.73 -28.94 1.24
N ALA A 65 -10.89 -29.53 2.42
CA ALA A 65 -10.88 -28.80 3.69
C ALA A 65 -9.51 -28.18 4.00
N LEU A 66 -8.41 -28.89 3.71
CA LEU A 66 -7.04 -28.38 3.86
C LEU A 66 -6.75 -27.24 2.88
N ARG A 67 -7.19 -27.36 1.62
CA ARG A 67 -7.12 -26.28 0.63
C ARG A 67 -7.94 -25.07 1.07
N GLN A 68 -9.18 -25.27 1.49
CA GLN A 68 -10.06 -24.19 1.95
C GLN A 68 -9.58 -23.49 3.21
N ARG A 69 -8.86 -24.17 4.13
CA ARG A 69 -8.20 -23.51 5.28
C ARG A 69 -6.91 -22.79 4.90
N GLY A 70 -6.13 -23.36 3.97
CA GLY A 70 -4.89 -22.76 3.49
C GLY A 70 -5.09 -21.42 2.76
N PHE A 71 -6.19 -21.24 2.02
CA PHE A 71 -6.47 -20.00 1.29
C PHE A 71 -6.69 -18.77 2.21
N PRO A 72 -7.58 -18.80 3.22
CA PRO A 72 -7.75 -17.72 4.21
C PRO A 72 -6.46 -17.40 4.96
N ASP A 73 -5.69 -18.40 5.36
CA ASP A 73 -4.47 -18.18 6.16
C ASP A 73 -3.38 -17.50 5.35
N ALA A 74 -3.15 -17.97 4.12
CA ALA A 74 -2.22 -17.31 3.23
C ALA A 74 -2.69 -15.89 2.86
N GLU A 75 -3.99 -15.58 2.85
CA GLU A 75 -4.52 -14.25 2.50
C GLU A 75 -4.23 -13.29 3.65
N ARG A 76 -4.54 -13.71 4.88
CA ARG A 76 -4.19 -12.95 6.09
C ARG A 76 -2.69 -12.67 6.17
N ASN A 77 -1.87 -13.68 5.88
CA ASN A 77 -0.41 -13.54 5.86
C ASN A 77 0.07 -12.54 4.80
N PHE A 78 -0.53 -12.54 3.61
CA PHE A 78 -0.22 -11.55 2.56
C PHE A 78 -0.44 -10.11 3.05
N PHE A 79 -1.62 -9.80 3.59
CA PHE A 79 -1.90 -8.44 4.08
C PHE A 79 -1.00 -8.05 5.26
N ARG A 80 -0.66 -9.00 6.14
CA ARG A 80 0.33 -8.77 7.22
C ARG A 80 1.71 -8.42 6.68
N VAL A 81 2.22 -9.17 5.71
CA VAL A 81 3.52 -8.89 5.08
C VAL A 81 3.50 -7.53 4.39
N MET A 82 2.46 -7.25 3.59
CA MET A 82 2.32 -5.96 2.90
C MET A 82 2.25 -4.79 3.88
N ALA A 83 1.61 -4.97 5.05
CA ALA A 83 1.59 -3.94 6.08
C ALA A 83 2.98 -3.63 6.63
N VAL A 84 3.80 -4.66 6.88
CA VAL A 84 5.19 -4.48 7.30
C VAL A 84 6.01 -3.83 6.19
N VAL A 85 5.88 -4.27 4.94
CA VAL A 85 6.63 -3.69 3.80
C VAL A 85 6.33 -2.20 3.64
N MET A 86 5.05 -1.80 3.63
CA MET A 86 4.67 -0.39 3.51
C MET A 86 5.15 0.43 4.72
N ALA A 87 5.07 -0.13 5.94
CA ALA A 87 5.61 0.52 7.13
C ALA A 87 7.13 0.73 7.03
N MET A 88 7.87 -0.29 6.56
CA MET A 88 9.31 -0.21 6.36
C MET A 88 9.70 0.83 5.30
N VAL A 89 8.94 0.95 4.20
CA VAL A 89 9.15 2.00 3.19
C VAL A 89 9.03 3.39 3.82
N ILE A 90 8.00 3.61 4.64
CA ILE A 90 7.82 4.89 5.34
C ILE A 90 8.98 5.13 6.31
N VAL A 91 9.23 4.21 7.24
CA VAL A 91 10.30 4.36 8.26
C VAL A 91 11.66 4.55 7.61
N ALA A 92 12.03 3.74 6.62
CA ALA A 92 13.30 3.83 5.93
C ALA A 92 13.49 5.19 5.23
N GLY A 93 12.46 5.69 4.54
CA GLY A 93 12.54 6.99 3.86
C GLY A 93 12.85 8.14 4.83
N PHE A 94 12.15 8.19 5.97
CA PHE A 94 12.38 9.24 6.97
C PHE A 94 13.71 9.06 7.72
N THR A 95 14.03 7.84 8.16
CA THR A 95 15.28 7.56 8.88
C THR A 95 16.51 7.81 8.01
N LEU A 96 16.48 7.42 6.74
CA LEU A 96 17.58 7.66 5.80
C LEU A 96 17.86 9.15 5.65
N ASN A 97 16.83 9.98 5.46
CA ASN A 97 17.02 11.42 5.28
C ASN A 97 17.46 12.13 6.56
N LEU A 98 17.04 11.64 7.74
CA LEU A 98 17.57 12.10 9.01
C LEU A 98 19.06 11.74 9.16
N ALA A 99 19.44 10.49 8.87
CA ALA A 99 20.82 10.02 8.94
C ALA A 99 21.74 10.73 7.96
N MET A 100 21.23 11.11 6.78
CA MET A 100 21.96 11.89 5.77
C MET A 100 21.99 13.39 6.06
N GLY A 101 21.44 13.87 7.17
CA GLY A 101 21.39 15.30 7.51
C GLY A 101 20.48 16.15 6.61
N ARG A 102 19.65 15.52 5.77
CA ARG A 102 18.65 16.17 4.90
C ARG A 102 17.37 16.54 5.63
N SER A 103 17.21 16.05 6.88
CA SER A 103 16.08 16.33 7.76
C SER A 103 16.58 16.69 9.15
N THR A 104 15.83 17.52 9.86
CA THR A 104 16.15 17.98 11.22
C THR A 104 14.90 18.04 12.08
N PHE A 105 15.07 17.87 13.40
CA PHE A 105 14.02 18.10 14.38
C PHE A 105 13.83 19.59 14.71
N ALA A 106 14.71 20.48 14.21
CA ALA A 106 14.55 21.93 14.33
C ALA A 106 13.50 22.47 13.34
N VAL A 107 12.25 22.03 13.53
CA VAL A 107 11.09 22.38 12.69
C VAL A 107 9.90 22.80 13.56
N PRO A 108 8.92 23.54 13.02
CA PRO A 108 7.74 23.94 13.79
C PRO A 108 6.99 22.75 14.40
N VAL A 109 6.31 22.96 15.54
CA VAL A 109 5.62 21.91 16.31
C VAL A 109 4.65 21.05 15.49
N VAL A 110 4.02 21.62 14.47
CA VAL A 110 3.11 20.90 13.57
C VAL A 110 3.76 19.69 12.88
N TYR A 111 5.07 19.74 12.59
CA TYR A 111 5.82 18.61 12.02
C TYR A 111 5.88 17.44 13.00
N HIS A 112 6.08 17.71 14.29
CA HIS A 112 6.15 16.69 15.33
C HIS A 112 4.78 16.07 15.62
N VAL A 113 3.73 16.90 15.71
CA VAL A 113 2.36 16.40 15.92
C VAL A 113 1.89 15.59 14.71
N HIS A 114 2.16 16.07 13.49
CA HIS A 114 1.91 15.31 12.26
C HIS A 114 2.65 13.98 12.27
N ALA A 115 3.95 13.97 12.57
CA ALA A 115 4.75 12.76 12.63
C ALA A 115 4.20 11.77 13.66
N LEU A 116 3.90 12.21 14.88
CA LEU A 116 3.35 11.37 15.94
C LEU A 116 2.04 10.69 15.50
N VAL A 117 1.12 11.46 14.93
CA VAL A 117 -0.19 10.93 14.50
C VAL A 117 -0.07 10.00 13.29
N PHE A 118 0.76 10.35 12.31
CA PHE A 118 0.91 9.53 11.09
C PHE A 118 1.72 8.25 11.37
N PHE A 119 2.82 8.31 12.13
CA PHE A 119 3.52 7.10 12.57
C PHE A 119 2.66 6.24 13.52
N GLY A 120 1.83 6.88 14.36
CA GLY A 120 0.81 6.17 15.14
C GLY A 120 -0.20 5.44 14.27
N TRP A 121 -0.62 6.03 13.14
CA TRP A 121 -1.45 5.33 12.15
C TRP A 121 -0.73 4.14 11.51
N VAL A 122 0.54 4.29 11.12
CA VAL A 122 1.34 3.16 10.59
C VAL A 122 1.39 2.01 11.61
N ALA A 123 1.67 2.33 12.88
CA ALA A 123 1.69 1.35 13.96
C ALA A 123 0.32 0.68 14.16
N LEU A 124 -0.76 1.46 14.17
CA LEU A 124 -2.13 0.94 14.24
C LEU A 124 -2.43 0.01 13.06
N TYR A 125 -2.09 0.41 11.83
CA TYR A 125 -2.32 -0.39 10.63
C TYR A 125 -1.57 -1.73 10.67
N VAL A 126 -0.30 -1.73 11.09
CA VAL A 126 0.48 -2.96 11.30
C VAL A 126 -0.17 -3.82 12.38
N ALA A 127 -0.51 -3.24 13.53
CA ALA A 127 -1.19 -3.96 14.61
C ALA A 127 -2.51 -4.59 14.16
N GLN A 128 -3.34 -3.88 13.38
CA GLN A 128 -4.60 -4.42 12.86
C GLN A 128 -4.38 -5.67 11.98
N ASN A 129 -3.34 -5.66 11.13
CA ASN A 129 -3.00 -6.79 10.27
C ASN A 129 -2.40 -7.97 11.05
N TRP A 130 -1.62 -7.70 12.10
CA TRP A 130 -1.11 -8.75 13.00
C TRP A 130 -2.21 -9.40 13.82
N LEU A 131 -3.13 -8.61 14.37
CA LEU A 131 -4.26 -9.10 15.15
C LEU A 131 -5.17 -10.00 14.32
N ILE A 132 -5.50 -9.61 13.09
CA ILE A 132 -6.37 -10.43 12.24
C ILE A 132 -5.67 -11.70 11.74
N ALA A 133 -4.34 -11.67 11.53
CA ALA A 133 -3.56 -12.85 11.18
C ALA A 133 -3.37 -13.81 12.37
N GLY A 134 -3.28 -13.29 13.59
CA GLY A 134 -3.24 -14.07 14.84
C GLY A 134 -4.62 -14.48 15.37
N ASN A 135 -5.68 -14.32 14.58
CA ASN A 135 -7.06 -14.63 14.95
C ASN A 135 -7.61 -13.89 16.20
N HIS A 136 -7.00 -12.75 16.57
CA HIS A 136 -7.47 -11.88 17.66
C HIS A 136 -8.57 -10.91 17.18
N VAL A 137 -9.67 -11.47 16.64
CA VAL A 137 -10.73 -10.72 15.95
C VAL A 137 -11.43 -9.71 16.86
N ALA A 138 -11.67 -10.06 18.13
CA ALA A 138 -12.31 -9.16 19.08
C ALA A 138 -11.48 -7.88 19.32
N LEU A 139 -10.17 -8.03 19.48
CA LEU A 139 -9.25 -6.91 19.70
C LEU A 139 -9.07 -6.08 18.42
N HIS A 140 -8.96 -6.72 17.25
CA HIS A 140 -8.98 -6.04 15.94
C HIS A 140 -10.22 -5.14 15.82
N ARG A 141 -11.41 -5.67 16.14
CA ARG A 141 -12.65 -4.89 16.08
C ARG A 141 -12.67 -3.73 17.07
N LYS A 142 -12.20 -3.94 18.31
CA LYS A 142 -12.18 -2.90 19.36
C LYS A 142 -11.20 -1.78 19.01
N LEU A 143 -9.96 -2.11 18.66
CA LEU A 143 -8.93 -1.13 18.31
C LEU A 143 -9.24 -0.44 16.98
N GLY A 144 -9.85 -1.14 16.02
CA GLY A 144 -10.29 -0.57 14.75
C GLY A 144 -11.32 0.56 14.90
N LEU A 145 -12.01 0.67 16.05
CA LEU A 145 -12.89 1.82 16.32
C LEU A 145 -12.12 3.14 16.45
N LEU A 146 -10.85 3.10 16.91
CA LEU A 146 -10.00 4.29 17.00
C LEU A 146 -9.84 4.96 15.65
N ALA A 147 -9.81 4.18 14.55
CA ALA A 147 -9.63 4.68 13.20
C ALA A 147 -10.74 5.66 12.76
N TYR A 148 -11.97 5.56 13.30
CA TYR A 148 -13.06 6.49 12.98
C TYR A 148 -12.76 7.92 13.42
N GLY A 149 -12.05 8.11 14.54
CA GLY A 149 -11.58 9.42 14.98
C GLY A 149 -10.19 9.77 14.44
N TRP A 150 -9.31 8.76 14.31
CA TRP A 150 -7.93 8.96 13.87
C TRP A 150 -7.83 9.48 12.43
N VAL A 151 -8.63 8.94 11.50
CA VAL A 151 -8.59 9.33 10.08
C VAL A 151 -8.96 10.81 9.88
N PRO A 152 -10.05 11.35 10.45
CA PRO A 152 -10.31 12.79 10.40
C PRO A 152 -9.17 13.66 10.95
N VAL A 153 -8.57 13.26 12.07
CA VAL A 153 -7.42 13.97 12.65
C VAL A 153 -6.23 13.97 11.67
N MET A 154 -5.95 12.84 11.01
CA MET A 154 -4.92 12.76 9.98
C MET A 154 -5.20 13.69 8.80
N VAL A 155 -6.45 13.78 8.34
CA VAL A 155 -6.82 14.70 7.25
C VAL A 155 -6.52 16.14 7.65
N VAL A 156 -6.98 16.58 8.83
CA VAL A 156 -6.70 17.95 9.32
C VAL A 156 -5.21 18.21 9.44
N LEU A 157 -4.45 17.30 10.08
CA LEU A 157 -3.01 17.47 10.26
C LEU A 157 -2.23 17.37 8.94
N GLY A 158 -2.71 16.59 7.97
CA GLY A 158 -2.12 16.50 6.64
C GLY A 158 -2.26 17.82 5.86
N PHE A 159 -3.42 18.49 5.95
CA PHE A 159 -3.57 19.85 5.43
C PHE A 159 -2.66 20.84 6.17
N ALA A 160 -2.65 20.79 7.51
CA ALA A 160 -1.84 21.70 8.32
C ALA A 160 -0.35 21.61 7.97
N ILE A 161 0.21 20.39 7.87
CA ILE A 161 1.62 20.21 7.52
C ILE A 161 1.94 20.64 6.09
N MET A 162 1.04 20.36 5.15
CA MET A 162 1.21 20.73 3.74
C MET A 162 1.22 22.25 3.57
N LEU A 163 0.24 22.96 4.14
CA LEU A 163 0.18 24.42 4.10
C LEU A 163 1.38 25.05 4.82
N THR A 164 1.82 24.48 5.94
CA THR A 164 3.01 24.95 6.66
C THR A 164 4.28 24.76 5.81
N SER A 165 4.42 23.61 5.15
CA SER A 165 5.57 23.32 4.28
C SER A 165 5.61 24.24 3.06
N LEU A 166 4.47 24.46 2.41
CA LEU A 166 4.33 25.39 1.30
C LEU A 166 4.70 26.82 1.72
N ARG A 167 4.12 27.35 2.80
CA ARG A 167 4.41 28.72 3.24
C ARG A 167 5.83 28.92 3.75
N ARG A 168 6.45 27.89 4.35
CA ARG A 168 7.81 28.01 4.94
C ARG A 168 8.93 27.84 3.91
N THR A 169 8.80 26.90 2.98
CA THR A 169 9.89 26.54 2.05
C THR A 169 9.44 26.40 0.60
N GLY A 170 8.14 26.58 0.34
CA GLY A 170 7.57 26.32 -0.96
C GLY A 170 7.37 24.84 -1.25
N GLY A 171 7.37 23.97 -0.23
CA GLY A 171 7.27 22.51 -0.40
C GLY A 171 8.59 21.85 -0.85
N PRO A 172 8.56 20.55 -1.19
CA PRO A 172 9.71 19.83 -1.74
C PRO A 172 10.10 20.39 -3.11
N PHE A 173 11.38 20.67 -3.33
CA PHE A 173 11.77 21.50 -4.48
C PHE A 173 11.54 20.85 -5.86
N PHE A 174 11.53 19.51 -5.89
CA PHE A 174 11.35 18.68 -7.07
C PHE A 174 9.87 18.49 -7.46
N PHE A 175 8.94 19.12 -6.75
CA PHE A 175 7.54 19.21 -7.15
C PHE A 175 7.19 20.64 -7.54
N ASP A 176 6.24 20.77 -8.46
CA ASP A 176 5.55 22.04 -8.69
C ASP A 176 4.68 22.35 -7.45
N GLN A 177 4.65 23.62 -7.02
CA GLN A 177 3.96 24.01 -5.78
C GLN A 177 2.44 23.85 -5.88
N SER A 178 1.87 24.10 -7.07
CA SER A 178 0.43 23.94 -7.30
C SER A 178 0.08 22.46 -7.43
N GLU A 179 0.88 21.69 -8.16
CA GLU A 179 0.75 20.23 -8.22
C GLU A 179 0.81 19.62 -6.81
N PHE A 180 1.79 20.02 -6.00
CA PHE A 180 1.94 19.58 -4.62
C PHE A 180 0.73 19.97 -3.76
N LEU A 181 0.21 21.19 -3.88
CA LEU A 181 -0.96 21.65 -3.11
C LEU A 181 -2.20 20.81 -3.45
N PHE A 182 -2.59 20.75 -4.72
CA PHE A 182 -3.86 20.14 -5.11
C PHE A 182 -3.81 18.62 -5.09
N SER A 183 -2.76 18.02 -5.64
CA SER A 183 -2.65 16.56 -5.69
C SER A 183 -2.51 15.96 -4.31
N ASN A 184 -1.69 16.54 -3.43
CA ASN A 184 -1.56 16.05 -2.06
C ASN A 184 -2.87 16.22 -1.27
N SER A 185 -3.56 17.36 -1.44
CA SER A 185 -4.87 17.60 -0.81
C SER A 185 -5.91 16.57 -1.23
N MET A 186 -6.04 16.35 -2.54
CA MET A 186 -7.06 15.47 -3.09
C MET A 186 -6.77 14.00 -2.77
N LEU A 187 -5.51 13.57 -2.81
CA LEU A 187 -5.12 12.22 -2.39
C LEU A 187 -5.29 12.01 -0.89
N LEU A 188 -5.03 13.02 -0.05
CA LEU A 188 -5.29 12.94 1.39
C LEU A 188 -6.79 12.79 1.68
N LEU A 189 -7.64 13.53 0.97
CA LEU A 189 -9.09 13.37 1.05
C LEU A 189 -9.53 12.00 0.54
N LEU A 190 -8.94 11.50 -0.55
CA LEU A 190 -9.20 10.16 -1.07
C LEU A 190 -8.80 9.08 -0.06
N PHE A 191 -7.63 9.20 0.59
CA PHE A 191 -7.22 8.33 1.68
C PHE A 191 -8.30 8.30 2.76
N GLY A 192 -8.75 9.46 3.23
CA GLY A 192 -9.78 9.56 4.25
C GLY A 192 -11.09 8.90 3.81
N ALA A 193 -11.57 9.21 2.61
CA ALA A 193 -12.79 8.64 2.06
C ALA A 193 -12.70 7.11 1.90
N MET A 194 -11.57 6.61 1.39
CA MET A 194 -11.34 5.18 1.16
C MET A 194 -11.20 4.41 2.48
N ALA A 195 -10.44 4.94 3.45
CA ALA A 195 -10.31 4.36 4.78
C ALA A 195 -11.67 4.32 5.50
N MET A 196 -12.43 5.42 5.47
CA MET A 196 -13.77 5.46 6.08
C MET A 196 -14.76 4.52 5.37
N THR A 197 -14.68 4.40 4.04
CA THR A 197 -15.48 3.43 3.29
C THR A 197 -15.12 2.00 3.67
N ALA A 198 -13.83 1.68 3.78
CA ALA A 198 -13.36 0.39 4.24
C ALA A 198 -13.88 0.07 5.67
N LEU A 199 -13.81 1.02 6.60
CA LEU A 199 -14.30 0.85 7.98
C LEU A 199 -15.82 0.63 8.04
N ARG A 200 -16.60 1.36 7.23
CA ARG A 200 -18.06 1.20 7.13
C ARG A 200 -18.43 -0.15 6.50
N ARG A 201 -17.66 -0.60 5.50
CA ARG A 201 -17.83 -1.89 4.83
C ARG A 201 -17.14 -3.05 5.54
N ARG A 202 -16.81 -2.94 6.84
CA ARG A 202 -16.13 -3.99 7.64
C ARG A 202 -16.79 -5.37 7.63
N ARG A 203 -18.10 -5.45 7.37
CA ARG A 203 -18.83 -6.74 7.22
C ARG A 203 -18.50 -7.44 5.88
N HIS A 204 -18.11 -6.68 4.85
CA HIS A 204 -17.67 -7.21 3.57
C HIS A 204 -16.14 -7.31 3.55
N MET A 205 -15.61 -8.37 4.19
CA MET A 205 -14.17 -8.50 4.46
C MET A 205 -13.30 -8.42 3.21
N GLY A 206 -13.78 -8.91 2.07
CA GLY A 206 -13.09 -8.81 0.78
C GLY A 206 -12.80 -7.37 0.36
N TRP A 207 -13.82 -6.49 0.48
CA TRP A 207 -13.71 -5.06 0.21
C TRP A 207 -12.91 -4.31 1.28
N HIS A 208 -13.21 -4.57 2.56
CA HIS A 208 -12.57 -3.88 3.68
C HIS A 208 -11.04 -3.91 3.60
N ARG A 209 -10.45 -5.09 3.48
CA ARG A 209 -8.98 -5.26 3.51
C ARG A 209 -8.28 -4.65 2.29
N ARG A 210 -8.88 -4.76 1.10
CA ARG A 210 -8.32 -4.30 -0.18
C ARG A 210 -8.40 -2.77 -0.29
N LEU A 211 -9.54 -2.19 0.09
CA LEU A 211 -9.68 -0.73 0.17
C LEU A 211 -8.78 -0.14 1.27
N MET A 212 -8.69 -0.77 2.44
CA MET A 212 -7.82 -0.27 3.51
C MET A 212 -6.34 -0.35 3.13
N MET A 213 -5.90 -1.42 2.47
CA MET A 213 -4.55 -1.51 1.92
C MET A 213 -4.29 -0.46 0.84
N THR A 214 -5.24 -0.24 -0.06
CA THR A 214 -5.10 0.79 -1.11
C THR A 214 -5.05 2.20 -0.50
N ALA A 215 -5.84 2.47 0.54
CA ALA A 215 -5.77 3.72 1.30
C ALA A 215 -4.39 3.88 1.97
N MET A 216 -3.87 2.81 2.59
CA MET A 216 -2.53 2.84 3.18
C MET A 216 -1.44 3.08 2.11
N ALA A 217 -1.59 2.52 0.90
CA ALA A 217 -0.64 2.75 -0.18
C ALA A 217 -0.50 4.24 -0.50
N ILE A 218 -1.59 5.02 -0.53
CA ILE A 218 -1.54 6.49 -0.74
C ILE A 218 -0.56 7.16 0.25
N LEU A 219 -0.56 6.73 1.51
CA LEU A 219 0.31 7.30 2.55
C LEU A 219 1.78 6.89 2.43
N THR A 220 2.13 5.95 1.54
CA THR A 220 3.53 5.59 1.30
C THR A 220 4.26 6.61 0.42
N GLY A 221 3.53 7.48 -0.30
CA GLY A 221 4.10 8.48 -1.20
C GLY A 221 5.24 9.31 -0.59
N PRO A 222 5.07 9.92 0.60
CA PRO A 222 6.14 10.64 1.28
C PRO A 222 7.36 9.77 1.66
N GLY A 223 7.16 8.49 1.97
CA GLY A 223 8.25 7.54 2.23
C GLY A 223 9.01 7.19 0.95
N LEU A 224 8.29 6.88 -0.12
CA LEU A 224 8.86 6.59 -1.44
C LEU A 224 9.62 7.79 -2.01
N GLY A 225 9.05 9.00 -1.95
CA GLY A 225 9.71 10.22 -2.43
C GLY A 225 10.98 10.59 -1.67
N ARG A 226 11.23 9.95 -0.52
CA ARG A 226 12.46 10.07 0.27
C ARG A 226 13.51 8.99 -0.05
N LEU A 227 13.09 7.87 -0.62
CA LEU A 227 13.95 6.75 -1.02
C LEU A 227 14.35 6.83 -2.50
N LEU A 228 13.45 7.32 -3.34
CA LEU A 228 13.68 7.48 -4.77
C LEU A 228 14.49 8.76 -5.06
N PRO A 229 15.30 8.78 -6.13
CA PRO A 229 16.06 9.96 -6.53
C PRO A 229 15.15 10.99 -7.24
N MET A 230 14.15 11.50 -6.53
CA MET A 230 13.11 12.40 -7.08
C MET A 230 13.65 13.61 -7.85
N PRO A 231 14.79 14.25 -7.46
CA PRO A 231 15.37 15.33 -8.26
C PRO A 231 15.71 14.95 -9.71
N LEU A 232 16.07 13.69 -9.97
CA LEU A 232 16.37 13.20 -11.33
C LEU A 232 15.11 13.04 -12.20
N PHE A 233 13.93 13.09 -11.58
CA PHE A 233 12.66 12.90 -12.25
C PHE A 233 11.93 14.20 -12.55
N ILE A 234 12.52 15.37 -12.28
CA ILE A 234 11.93 16.66 -12.65
C ILE A 234 11.72 16.73 -14.18
N PRO A 235 10.56 17.21 -14.67
CA PRO A 235 9.41 17.75 -13.92
C PRO A 235 8.35 16.69 -13.57
N HIS A 236 8.57 15.41 -13.85
CA HIS A 236 7.60 14.31 -13.69
C HIS A 236 7.67 13.60 -12.33
N ALA A 237 8.41 14.14 -11.35
CA ALA A 237 8.68 13.49 -10.07
C ALA A 237 7.39 13.08 -9.33
N TRP A 238 6.36 13.92 -9.34
CA TRP A 238 5.09 13.63 -8.67
C TRP A 238 4.39 12.41 -9.29
N ARG A 239 4.21 12.42 -10.62
CA ARG A 239 3.58 11.32 -11.38
C ARG A 239 4.33 10.01 -11.21
N ILE A 240 5.66 10.04 -11.24
CA ILE A 240 6.50 8.86 -10.96
C ILE A 240 6.28 8.38 -9.52
N GLY A 241 6.16 9.28 -8.55
CA GLY A 241 5.80 8.97 -7.17
C GLY A 241 4.43 8.29 -7.03
N ILE A 242 3.44 8.71 -7.81
CA ILE A 242 2.12 8.06 -7.87
C ILE A 242 2.23 6.66 -8.49
N LEU A 243 2.96 6.50 -9.60
CA LEU A 243 3.20 5.18 -10.20
C LEU A 243 3.90 4.23 -9.23
N ALA A 244 4.91 4.73 -8.50
CA ALA A 244 5.58 3.96 -7.46
C ALA A 244 4.62 3.56 -6.32
N THR A 245 3.72 4.46 -5.91
CA THR A 245 2.66 4.16 -4.94
C THR A 245 1.70 3.06 -5.42
N LEU A 246 1.36 3.05 -6.71
CA LEU A 246 0.46 2.05 -7.31
C LEU A 246 1.05 0.63 -7.32
N ILE A 247 2.35 0.45 -7.07
CA ILE A 247 2.95 -0.89 -6.99
C ILE A 247 2.26 -1.76 -5.92
N PHE A 248 1.84 -1.17 -4.80
CA PHE A 248 1.22 -1.91 -3.70
C PHE A 248 -0.14 -2.51 -4.07
N PRO A 249 -1.13 -1.75 -4.57
CA PRO A 249 -2.38 -2.35 -5.03
C PRO A 249 -2.17 -3.28 -6.25
N VAL A 250 -1.20 -3.00 -7.14
CA VAL A 250 -0.88 -3.92 -8.26
C VAL A 250 -0.36 -5.27 -7.75
N ILE A 251 0.53 -5.28 -6.77
CA ILE A 251 0.96 -6.52 -6.08
C ILE A 251 -0.26 -7.24 -5.49
N GLY A 252 -1.19 -6.50 -4.89
CA GLY A 252 -2.47 -7.04 -4.40
C GLY A 252 -3.33 -7.68 -5.49
N MET A 253 -3.44 -7.04 -6.66
CA MET A 253 -4.18 -7.57 -7.82
C MET A 253 -3.54 -8.86 -8.33
N ILE A 254 -2.21 -8.90 -8.43
CA ILE A 254 -1.47 -10.10 -8.86
C ILE A 254 -1.68 -11.22 -7.83
N ALA A 255 -1.60 -10.91 -6.53
CA ALA A 255 -1.83 -11.88 -5.47
C ALA A 255 -3.26 -12.46 -5.50
N ASP A 256 -4.27 -11.63 -5.74
CA ASP A 256 -5.65 -12.09 -5.93
C ASP A 256 -5.79 -12.99 -7.15
N LYS A 257 -5.27 -12.57 -8.30
CA LYS A 257 -5.33 -13.34 -9.55
C LYS A 257 -4.67 -14.71 -9.39
N ARG A 258 -3.51 -14.77 -8.73
CA ARG A 258 -2.78 -16.01 -8.45
C ARG A 258 -3.51 -16.94 -7.49
N ARG A 259 -4.18 -16.39 -6.47
CA ARG A 259 -4.83 -17.16 -5.40
C ARG A 259 -6.26 -17.62 -5.74
N HIS A 260 -7.01 -16.76 -6.42
CA HIS A 260 -8.44 -16.94 -6.65
C HIS A 260 -8.81 -17.09 -8.14
N GLY A 261 -7.86 -16.93 -9.07
CA GLY A 261 -8.11 -16.98 -10.51
C GLY A 261 -8.72 -15.70 -11.09
N HIS A 262 -9.11 -14.74 -10.25
CA HIS A 262 -9.64 -13.43 -10.66
C HIS A 262 -9.17 -12.31 -9.71
N VAL A 263 -9.19 -11.07 -10.21
CA VAL A 263 -8.87 -9.88 -9.40
C VAL A 263 -10.16 -9.38 -8.74
N HIS A 264 -10.15 -9.12 -7.44
CA HIS A 264 -11.33 -8.58 -6.75
C HIS A 264 -11.61 -7.13 -7.18
N ALA A 265 -12.89 -6.80 -7.41
CA ALA A 265 -13.34 -5.48 -7.90
C ALA A 265 -12.81 -4.29 -7.09
N ALA A 266 -12.70 -4.45 -5.76
CA ALA A 266 -12.15 -3.44 -4.86
C ALA A 266 -10.79 -2.86 -5.29
N TRP A 267 -9.92 -3.66 -5.92
CA TRP A 267 -8.64 -3.16 -6.42
C TRP A 267 -8.82 -2.17 -7.57
N PHE A 268 -9.67 -2.49 -8.54
CA PHE A 268 -9.96 -1.59 -9.66
C PHE A 268 -10.59 -0.29 -9.19
N TRP A 269 -11.51 -0.34 -8.22
CA TRP A 269 -12.08 0.86 -7.61
C TRP A 269 -11.03 1.69 -6.87
N GLY A 270 -10.13 1.04 -6.13
CA GLY A 270 -9.06 1.74 -5.41
C GLY A 270 -8.05 2.40 -6.35
N VAL A 271 -7.52 1.65 -7.31
CA VAL A 271 -6.57 2.15 -8.32
C VAL A 271 -7.23 3.20 -9.21
N GLY A 272 -8.44 2.92 -9.72
CA GLY A 272 -9.20 3.84 -10.53
C GLY A 272 -9.50 5.16 -9.82
N ALA A 273 -9.83 5.11 -8.53
CA ALA A 273 -10.00 6.32 -7.73
C ALA A 273 -8.70 7.11 -7.59
N ILE A 274 -7.55 6.46 -7.33
CA ILE A 274 -6.26 7.15 -7.26
C ILE A 274 -5.93 7.83 -8.59
N VAL A 275 -6.08 7.11 -9.71
CA VAL A 275 -5.78 7.63 -11.05
C VAL A 275 -6.72 8.79 -11.40
N LEU A 276 -8.03 8.63 -11.19
CA LEU A 276 -9.02 9.68 -11.43
C LEU A 276 -8.74 10.91 -10.56
N THR A 277 -8.48 10.72 -9.27
CA THR A 277 -8.13 11.81 -8.36
C THR A 277 -6.89 12.54 -8.81
N GLN A 278 -5.86 11.83 -9.29
CA GLN A 278 -4.65 12.48 -9.81
C GLN A 278 -4.92 13.28 -11.09
N ILE A 279 -5.71 12.74 -12.03
CA ILE A 279 -6.08 13.46 -13.27
C ILE A 279 -6.85 14.74 -12.91
N LEU A 280 -7.83 14.66 -12.01
CA LEU A 280 -8.59 15.83 -11.57
C LEU A 280 -7.71 16.85 -10.85
N ALA A 281 -6.75 16.39 -10.05
CA ALA A 281 -5.79 17.26 -9.39
C ALA A 281 -4.88 17.97 -10.39
N ASP A 282 -4.36 17.28 -11.41
CA ASP A 282 -3.55 17.88 -12.48
C ASP A 282 -4.34 18.96 -13.23
N LEU A 283 -5.60 18.67 -13.59
CA LEU A 283 -6.47 19.63 -14.28
C LEU A 283 -6.68 20.91 -13.47
N ILE A 284 -6.78 20.80 -12.14
CA ILE A 284 -6.91 21.96 -11.26
C ILE A 284 -5.56 22.66 -11.09
N ALA A 285 -4.51 21.92 -10.74
CA ALA A 285 -3.17 22.44 -10.43
C ALA A 285 -2.58 23.27 -11.57
N TYR A 286 -2.71 22.79 -12.82
CA TYR A 286 -2.17 23.48 -13.99
C TYR A 286 -3.15 24.46 -14.64
N SER A 287 -4.33 24.66 -14.06
CA SER A 287 -5.26 25.71 -14.49
C SER A 287 -4.87 27.07 -13.92
N GLY A 288 -5.32 28.16 -14.56
CA GLY A 288 -5.15 29.52 -14.00
C GLY A 288 -5.77 29.68 -12.62
N PHE A 289 -6.83 28.93 -12.30
CA PHE A 289 -7.42 28.90 -10.97
C PHE A 289 -6.48 28.27 -9.93
N GLY A 290 -5.91 27.09 -10.23
CA GLY A 290 -5.00 26.40 -9.32
C GLY A 290 -3.75 27.24 -9.04
N ILE A 291 -3.12 27.74 -10.10
CA ILE A 291 -1.94 28.61 -9.99
C ILE A 291 -2.28 29.87 -9.17
N GLY A 292 -3.41 30.53 -9.45
CA GLY A 292 -3.83 31.73 -8.72
C GLY A 292 -4.06 31.49 -7.22
N ILE A 293 -4.71 30.38 -6.85
CA ILE A 293 -4.88 29.99 -5.43
C ILE A 293 -3.53 29.69 -4.79
N THR A 294 -2.63 28.99 -5.48
CA THR A 294 -1.28 28.69 -4.94
C THR A 294 -0.48 29.97 -4.72
N GLN A 295 -0.50 30.91 -5.67
CA GLN A 295 0.19 32.19 -5.53
C GLN A 295 -0.39 33.01 -4.37
N ALA A 296 -1.71 33.14 -4.27
CA ALA A 296 -2.38 33.83 -3.17
C ALA A 296 -2.08 33.18 -1.80
N LEU A 297 -1.95 31.86 -1.74
CA LEU A 297 -1.58 31.15 -0.51
C LEU A 297 -0.15 31.47 -0.04
N LEU A 298 0.75 31.69 -1.00
CA LEU A 298 2.19 31.90 -0.78
C LEU A 298 2.58 33.37 -0.66
N GLU A 299 1.73 34.30 -1.10
CA GLU A 299 1.97 35.73 -1.06
C GLU A 299 2.39 36.20 0.35
N GLY A 300 3.50 36.96 0.42
CA GLY A 300 4.06 37.44 1.68
C GLY A 300 4.72 36.36 2.56
N THR A 301 4.84 35.12 2.09
CA THR A 301 5.49 34.02 2.83
C THR A 301 6.86 33.66 2.23
N PRO A 302 7.81 33.13 3.04
CA PRO A 302 9.10 32.66 2.52
C PRO A 302 9.01 31.64 1.39
N GLY A 303 7.92 30.87 1.32
CA GLY A 303 7.67 29.89 0.26
C GLY A 303 7.50 30.48 -1.14
N SER A 304 7.16 31.78 -1.24
CA SER A 304 7.10 32.52 -2.51
C SER A 304 8.47 32.85 -3.12
N ALA A 305 9.56 32.63 -2.37
CA ALA A 305 10.92 32.94 -2.84
C ALA A 305 11.44 31.97 -3.91
N ARG A 306 10.79 30.80 -4.11
CA ARG A 306 11.12 29.86 -5.17
C ARG A 306 10.11 29.91 -6.32
N PRO A 307 10.51 29.51 -7.55
CA PRO A 307 9.58 29.32 -8.66
C PRO A 307 8.43 28.36 -8.31
N ILE A 308 7.29 28.54 -8.97
CA ILE A 308 6.15 27.64 -8.79
C ILE A 308 6.49 26.25 -9.35
N GLU A 309 7.20 26.21 -10.48
CA GLU A 309 7.62 24.99 -11.14
C GLU A 309 8.65 24.21 -10.32
N ALA A 310 8.68 22.89 -10.51
CA ALA A 310 9.76 22.06 -10.00
C ALA A 310 11.12 22.56 -10.55
N PHE A 311 12.12 22.70 -9.68
CA PHE A 311 13.45 23.18 -10.07
C PHE A 311 14.55 22.47 -9.29
N LEU A 312 15.76 22.43 -9.85
CA LEU A 312 16.96 22.00 -9.13
C LEU A 312 17.66 23.22 -8.51
N PRO A 313 17.76 23.33 -7.18
CA PRO A 313 18.50 24.42 -6.56
C PRO A 313 19.99 24.39 -6.94
N PRO A 314 20.65 25.54 -7.12
CA PRO A 314 22.06 25.60 -7.53
C PRO A 314 23.01 24.76 -6.65
N ALA A 315 22.71 24.65 -5.35
CA ALA A 315 23.50 23.86 -4.40
C ALA A 315 23.43 22.33 -4.60
N PHE A 316 22.58 21.82 -5.50
CA PHE A 316 22.54 20.40 -5.88
C PHE A 316 23.41 20.06 -7.09
N GLY A 317 23.96 21.07 -7.79
CA GLY A 317 24.72 20.90 -9.04
C GLY A 317 26.24 21.07 -8.93
N SER A 318 26.78 21.24 -7.70
CA SER A 318 28.22 21.40 -7.42
C SER A 318 28.79 20.18 -6.70
#